data_AF-A0A7V2UHJ4-F1
#
_entry.id   AF-A0A7V2UHJ4-F1
#
_cell.length_a   1.000
_cell.length_b   1.000
_cell.length_c   1.000
_cell.angle_alpha   90.00
_cell.angle_beta   90.00
_cell.angle_gamma   90.00
#
_symmetry.space_group_name_H-M   'P 1'
#
loop_
_entity.id
_entity.type
_entity.pdbx_description
1 polymer ?
#
loop_
_entity_poly.entity_id
_entity_poly.type
_entity_poly.pdbx_seq_one_letter_code
_entity_poly.pdbx_strand_id
1 'polypeptide(L)'
;HKNAMRGFVLGGAELQGAAKERFAAIQERQAELSQKFSENALDATDAYAYYATTEELDGLPDDVLVATRSAAEAEGKTGHKITLKLPCYLPVMQFGRNRALRERLYRAYGTRASDQANCAEVPDGVKFDNTALIREILALRQEEAELLGYPDFATVSLVPKMADSPEQVVRFLRELAAKARPYAEQDLADMRAFAAEQLGLQDPQSWDWTYVGEQLRQARYAYSEQDVKPYFTAPKVLQGLFHIVETLFEVSIRPDTAPVWHPGVQFFRIERATGNGSTQLVGQFYLDPGARNGKRGGAWMDDVRARWLRPDNASLQTPVAHLVCNFAEGVGGKPPLLTHDDVITLFHEFGHGLHHMLTQVNERDVSGISGVEWDAVELPSQFMENFCWEWDVLKHMTAHVDTGEPLPRELFDKMLAAKNYQSGLQTLRQIEFALYDMLLHSQNAPKNADGVDFMGLLQQVRNEVAVIQPPAYNRMAHTFSHVFAGGYAAGYYSYKWAEVLSADAYAAFEEAAQTAGTTLDVATGRRYRQAILEAGGSRPAMESFKAFRGREPSIDALLRHQGMA
;
A
#
# COMPACT_ATOMS: atom_id res chain seq x y z
N HIS A 1 0.87 -24.10 -18.82
CA HIS A 1 0.64 -23.91 -20.28
C HIS A 1 -0.27 -22.73 -20.64
N LYS A 2 -1.53 -22.64 -20.17
CA LYS A 2 -2.42 -21.50 -20.50
C LYS A 2 -1.82 -20.12 -20.18
N ASN A 3 -1.31 -19.95 -18.95
CA ASN A 3 -0.67 -18.70 -18.52
C ASN A 3 0.55 -18.34 -19.37
N ALA A 4 1.42 -19.31 -19.66
CA ALA A 4 2.59 -19.12 -20.52
C ALA A 4 2.18 -18.71 -21.95
N MET A 5 1.22 -19.40 -22.57
CA MET A 5 0.73 -19.05 -23.91
C MET A 5 0.13 -17.65 -23.95
N ARG A 6 -0.69 -17.28 -22.96
CA ARG A 6 -1.20 -15.92 -22.79
C ARG A 6 -0.05 -14.91 -22.69
N GLY A 7 0.96 -15.19 -21.87
CA GLY A 7 2.16 -14.36 -21.73
C GLY A 7 2.94 -14.20 -23.03
N PHE A 8 3.09 -15.26 -23.84
CA PHE A 8 3.72 -15.16 -25.16
C PHE A 8 2.92 -14.25 -26.11
N VAL A 9 1.59 -14.40 -26.16
CA VAL A 9 0.73 -13.56 -27.01
C VAL A 9 0.81 -12.10 -26.58
N LEU A 10 0.64 -11.82 -25.28
CA LEU A 10 0.75 -10.45 -24.73
C LEU A 10 2.18 -9.89 -24.87
N GLY A 11 3.20 -10.74 -24.90
CA GLY A 11 4.58 -10.38 -25.21
C GLY A 11 4.87 -10.18 -26.71
N GLY A 12 3.85 -10.16 -27.56
CA GLY A 12 3.98 -9.90 -28.99
C GLY A 12 4.54 -11.07 -29.81
N ALA A 13 4.46 -12.32 -29.32
CA ALA A 13 5.01 -13.48 -30.04
C ALA A 13 4.36 -13.73 -31.41
N GLU A 14 3.12 -13.28 -31.61
CA GLU A 14 2.41 -13.40 -32.89
C GLU A 14 2.73 -12.27 -33.88
N LEU A 15 3.41 -11.20 -33.42
CA LEU A 15 3.81 -10.08 -34.28
C LEU A 15 4.94 -10.49 -35.23
N GLN A 16 4.93 -9.89 -36.41
CA GLN A 16 5.91 -10.18 -37.48
C GLN A 16 6.47 -8.89 -38.08
N GLY A 17 7.68 -8.98 -38.63
CA GLY A 17 8.36 -7.86 -39.32
C GLY A 17 8.44 -6.59 -38.47
N ALA A 18 8.11 -5.46 -39.08
CA ALA A 18 8.19 -4.13 -38.44
C ALA A 18 7.33 -4.00 -37.18
N ALA A 19 6.20 -4.69 -37.08
CA ALA A 19 5.34 -4.64 -35.90
C ALA A 19 6.03 -5.24 -34.67
N LYS A 20 6.78 -6.33 -34.85
CA LYS A 20 7.55 -6.98 -33.79
C LYS A 20 8.72 -6.11 -33.33
N GLU A 21 9.44 -5.50 -34.27
CA GLU A 21 10.54 -4.58 -33.98
C GLU A 21 10.03 -3.35 -33.22
N ARG A 22 8.88 -2.79 -33.64
CA ARG A 22 8.25 -1.66 -32.96
C ARG A 22 7.80 -2.04 -31.55
N PHE A 23 7.16 -3.18 -31.37
CA PHE A 23 6.74 -3.67 -30.06
C PHE A 23 7.93 -3.80 -29.10
N ALA A 24 9.04 -4.40 -29.55
CA ALA A 24 10.25 -4.53 -28.72
C ALA A 24 10.82 -3.15 -28.30
N ALA A 25 10.89 -2.20 -29.24
CA ALA A 25 11.33 -0.83 -28.95
C ALA A 25 10.39 -0.11 -27.97
N ILE A 26 9.07 -0.35 -28.06
CA ILE A 26 8.09 0.18 -27.11
C ILE A 26 8.35 -0.37 -25.70
N GLN A 27 8.57 -1.68 -25.55
CA GLN A 27 8.82 -2.30 -24.24
C GLN A 27 10.09 -1.76 -23.59
N GLU A 28 11.19 -1.65 -24.34
CA GLU A 28 12.45 -1.06 -23.87
C GLU A 28 12.23 0.39 -23.42
N ARG A 29 11.57 1.20 -24.25
CA ARG A 29 11.32 2.60 -23.94
C ARG A 29 10.40 2.78 -22.73
N GLN A 30 9.33 1.99 -22.61
CA GLN A 30 8.45 2.04 -21.44
C GLN A 30 9.19 1.69 -20.14
N ALA A 31 10.12 0.72 -20.17
CA ALA A 31 10.95 0.38 -19.02
C ALA A 31 11.85 1.55 -18.58
N GLU A 32 12.55 2.19 -19.54
CA GLU A 32 13.36 3.39 -19.28
C GLU A 32 12.54 4.54 -18.67
N LEU A 33 11.36 4.82 -19.26
CA LEU A 33 10.47 5.89 -18.80
C LEU A 33 9.94 5.62 -17.39
N SER A 34 9.55 4.38 -17.11
CA SER A 34 9.05 3.95 -15.80
C SER A 34 10.12 4.08 -14.72
N GLN A 35 11.36 3.66 -15.02
CA GLN A 35 12.50 3.85 -14.13
C GLN A 35 12.73 5.35 -13.88
N LYS A 36 12.79 6.17 -14.93
CA LYS A 36 13.04 7.60 -14.81
C LYS A 36 11.94 8.34 -14.04
N PHE A 37 10.68 7.94 -14.21
CA PHE A 37 9.55 8.47 -13.44
C PHE A 37 9.75 8.24 -11.95
N SER A 38 10.16 7.02 -11.57
CA SER A 38 10.42 6.64 -10.17
C SER A 38 11.58 7.43 -9.57
N GLU A 39 12.69 7.53 -10.32
CA GLU A 39 13.87 8.31 -9.94
C GLU A 39 13.51 9.78 -9.70
N ASN A 40 12.79 10.42 -10.63
CA ASN A 40 12.36 11.80 -10.49
C ASN A 40 11.46 12.03 -9.26
N ALA A 41 10.55 11.10 -8.97
CA ALA A 41 9.69 11.18 -7.78
C ALA A 41 10.50 11.03 -6.47
N LEU A 42 11.50 10.16 -6.45
CA LEU A 42 12.42 9.98 -5.34
C LEU A 42 13.29 11.23 -5.15
N ASP A 43 13.95 11.69 -6.21
CA ASP A 43 14.83 12.86 -6.20
C ASP A 43 14.08 14.12 -5.78
N ALA A 44 12.85 14.33 -6.27
CA ALA A 44 12.01 15.46 -5.86
C ALA A 44 11.60 15.39 -4.37
N THR A 45 11.50 14.19 -3.81
CA THR A 45 11.23 14.00 -2.37
C THR A 45 12.48 14.27 -1.53
N ASP A 46 13.63 13.76 -1.97
CA ASP A 46 14.91 13.85 -1.25
C ASP A 46 15.54 15.24 -1.35
N ALA A 47 15.28 15.98 -2.43
CA ALA A 47 15.78 17.35 -2.63
C ALA A 47 15.16 18.39 -1.69
N TYR A 48 13.98 18.10 -1.12
CA TYR A 48 13.29 19.05 -0.25
C TYR A 48 13.83 19.01 1.19
N ALA A 49 14.29 20.15 1.69
CA ALA A 49 14.61 20.36 3.09
C ALA A 49 14.21 21.76 3.54
N TYR A 50 13.39 21.83 4.59
CA TYR A 50 13.07 23.07 5.29
C TYR A 50 13.65 23.03 6.71
N TYR A 51 14.39 24.07 7.10
CA TYR A 51 14.96 24.16 8.46
C TYR A 51 14.06 25.04 9.33
N ALA A 52 13.17 24.40 10.07
CA ALA A 52 12.20 25.05 10.93
C ALA A 52 12.81 25.46 12.29
N THR A 53 12.28 26.53 12.89
CA THR A 53 12.52 26.80 14.31
C THR A 53 11.68 25.87 15.19
N THR A 54 12.04 25.73 16.47
CA THR A 54 11.29 24.89 17.42
C THR A 54 9.84 25.39 17.57
N GLU A 55 9.63 26.71 17.54
CA GLU A 55 8.31 27.33 17.68
C GLU A 55 7.38 26.98 16.51
N GLU A 56 7.94 26.79 15.31
CA GLU A 56 7.15 26.36 14.15
C GLU A 56 6.63 24.93 14.28
N LEU A 57 7.25 24.12 15.15
CA LEU A 57 6.90 22.73 15.38
C LEU A 57 6.00 22.52 16.61
N ASP A 58 5.32 23.57 17.09
CA ASP A 58 4.35 23.43 18.18
C ASP A 58 3.29 22.35 17.87
N GLY A 59 3.09 21.46 18.84
CA GLY A 59 2.17 20.32 18.78
C GLY A 59 2.76 19.03 18.24
N LEU A 60 3.99 19.01 17.67
CA LEU A 60 4.58 17.77 17.17
C LEU A 60 4.98 16.82 18.30
N PRO A 61 4.91 15.49 18.08
CA PRO A 61 5.41 14.50 19.02
C PRO A 61 6.91 14.63 19.32
N ASP A 62 7.30 14.29 20.56
CA ASP A 62 8.69 14.42 21.03
C ASP A 62 9.70 13.63 20.20
N ASP A 63 9.34 12.42 19.76
CA ASP A 63 10.21 11.59 18.94
C ASP A 63 10.46 12.22 17.56
N VAL A 64 9.46 12.87 16.97
CA VAL A 64 9.60 13.64 15.72
C VAL A 64 10.48 14.87 15.93
N LEU A 65 10.32 15.59 17.05
CA LEU A 65 11.18 16.72 17.39
C LEU A 65 12.65 16.29 17.53
N VAL A 66 12.93 15.18 18.21
CA VAL A 66 14.30 14.68 18.37
C VAL A 66 14.86 14.20 17.03
N ALA A 67 14.09 13.47 16.22
CA ALA A 67 14.52 12.98 14.92
C ALA A 67 14.87 14.13 13.95
N THR A 68 14.01 15.14 13.87
CA THR A 68 14.21 16.31 12.99
C THR A 68 15.36 17.20 13.46
N ARG A 69 15.59 17.31 14.77
CA ARG A 69 16.78 17.99 15.33
C ARG A 69 18.06 17.25 14.99
N SER A 70 18.10 15.94 15.24
CA SER A 70 19.26 15.09 14.93
C SER A 70 19.61 15.17 13.45
N ALA A 71 18.60 15.19 12.57
CA ALA A 71 18.80 15.35 11.13
C ALA A 71 19.36 16.73 10.72
N ALA A 72 19.01 17.81 11.43
CA ALA A 72 19.62 19.13 11.21
C ALA A 72 21.08 19.18 11.71
N GLU A 73 21.33 18.63 12.89
CA GLU A 73 22.67 18.56 13.51
C GLU A 73 23.65 17.77 12.64
N ALA A 74 23.20 16.65 12.05
CA ALA A 74 23.98 15.84 11.12
C ALA A 74 24.47 16.62 9.87
N GLU A 75 23.81 17.73 9.52
CA GLU A 75 24.18 18.61 8.41
C GLU A 75 24.81 19.94 8.87
N GLY A 76 25.11 20.06 10.17
CA GLY A 76 25.67 21.28 10.74
C GLY A 76 24.70 22.47 10.70
N LYS A 77 23.39 22.22 10.70
CA LYS A 77 22.33 23.23 10.67
C LYS A 77 21.67 23.34 12.05
N THR A 78 21.22 24.54 12.39
CA THR A 78 20.44 24.79 13.61
C THR A 78 18.95 24.54 13.38
N GLY A 79 18.20 24.26 14.44
CA GLY A 79 16.75 24.05 14.38
C GLY A 79 16.40 22.61 14.03
N HIS A 80 15.40 22.43 13.18
CA HIS A 80 14.84 21.13 12.84
C HIS A 80 14.74 20.94 11.33
N LYS A 81 15.27 19.84 10.81
CA LYS A 81 15.19 19.52 9.38
C LYS A 81 13.87 18.80 9.08
N ILE A 82 13.02 19.45 8.31
CA ILE A 82 11.74 18.93 7.83
C ILE A 82 11.89 18.46 6.39
N THR A 83 11.43 17.24 6.10
CA THR A 83 11.50 16.59 4.79
C THR A 83 10.13 16.15 4.31
N LEU A 84 10.02 15.70 3.05
CA LEU A 84 8.78 15.17 2.48
C LEU A 84 8.61 13.66 2.67
N LYS A 85 9.50 12.99 3.41
CA LYS A 85 9.32 11.57 3.79
C LYS A 85 8.16 11.47 4.78
N LEU A 86 7.30 10.46 4.60
CA LEU A 86 6.06 10.33 5.38
C LEU A 86 6.26 10.34 6.91
N PRO A 87 7.29 9.70 7.50
CA PRO A 87 7.53 9.77 8.94
C PRO A 87 7.83 11.18 9.48
N CYS A 88 8.14 12.14 8.61
CA CYS A 88 8.33 13.55 8.96
C CYS A 88 7.16 14.41 8.48
N TYR A 89 6.72 14.26 7.23
CA TYR A 89 5.63 15.02 6.63
C TYR A 89 4.29 14.80 7.36
N LEU A 90 3.90 13.54 7.58
CA LEU A 90 2.57 13.23 8.10
C LEU A 90 2.35 13.74 9.53
N PRO A 91 3.29 13.58 10.49
CA PRO A 91 3.14 14.18 11.82
C PRO A 91 2.98 15.71 11.81
N VAL A 92 3.65 16.42 10.90
CA VAL A 92 3.45 17.87 10.78
C VAL A 92 2.02 18.18 10.32
N MET A 93 1.50 17.42 9.36
CA MET A 93 0.14 17.60 8.85
C MET A 93 -0.95 17.20 9.86
N GLN A 94 -0.69 16.23 10.73
CA GLN A 94 -1.63 15.74 11.75
C GLN A 94 -1.63 16.59 13.03
N PHE A 95 -0.45 16.95 13.55
CA PHE A 95 -0.32 17.54 14.89
C PHE A 95 0.20 18.99 14.89
N GLY A 96 0.87 19.41 13.82
CA GLY A 96 1.48 20.74 13.75
C GLY A 96 0.45 21.87 13.82
N ARG A 97 0.52 22.70 14.86
CA ARG A 97 -0.40 23.84 15.04
C ARG A 97 -0.10 25.01 14.11
N ASN A 98 1.14 25.14 13.65
CA ASN A 98 1.52 26.16 12.69
C ASN A 98 0.89 25.89 11.31
N ARG A 99 -0.21 26.58 11.01
CA ARG A 99 -0.94 26.46 9.74
C ARG A 99 -0.09 26.82 8.52
N ALA A 100 0.79 27.81 8.62
CA ALA A 100 1.66 28.22 7.51
C ALA A 100 2.69 27.13 7.17
N LEU A 101 3.19 26.41 8.17
CA LEU A 101 4.05 25.25 7.94
C LEU A 101 3.28 24.12 7.25
N ARG A 102 2.05 23.82 7.67
CA ARG A 102 1.19 22.82 7.00
C ARG A 102 0.92 23.20 5.54
N GLU A 103 0.59 24.47 5.26
CA GLU A 103 0.38 24.96 3.90
C GLU A 103 1.63 24.80 3.03
N ARG A 104 2.81 25.20 3.56
CA ARG A 104 4.10 25.07 2.87
C ARG A 104 4.38 23.61 2.50
N LEU A 105 4.27 22.70 3.47
CA LEU A 105 4.56 21.28 3.24
C LEU A 105 3.53 20.62 2.32
N TYR A 106 2.24 20.93 2.48
CA TYR A 106 1.20 20.41 1.60
C TYR A 106 1.46 20.79 0.14
N ARG A 107 1.80 22.06 -0.12
CA ARG A 107 2.15 22.52 -1.46
C ARG A 107 3.38 21.81 -1.98
N ALA A 108 4.46 21.71 -1.19
CA ALA A 108 5.67 21.02 -1.59
C ALA A 108 5.42 19.54 -1.92
N TYR A 109 4.71 18.82 -1.05
CA TYR A 109 4.37 17.41 -1.25
C TYR A 109 3.50 17.19 -2.50
N GLY A 110 2.48 18.04 -2.67
CA GLY A 110 1.49 17.95 -3.75
C GLY A 110 1.99 18.41 -5.11
N THR A 111 3.21 18.97 -5.20
CA THR A 111 3.82 19.48 -6.45
C THR A 111 5.12 18.77 -6.81
N ARG A 112 5.52 17.72 -6.08
CA ARG A 112 6.72 16.94 -6.39
C ARG A 112 6.72 16.44 -7.84
N ALA A 113 7.92 16.44 -8.44
CA ALA A 113 8.18 15.92 -9.79
C ALA A 113 7.28 16.52 -10.88
N SER A 114 6.98 17.82 -10.80
CA SER A 114 6.02 18.49 -11.70
C SER A 114 6.46 19.87 -12.17
N ASP A 115 5.72 20.43 -13.13
CA ASP A 115 5.78 21.82 -13.58
C ASP A 115 5.55 22.85 -12.46
N GLN A 116 4.97 22.44 -11.32
CA GLN A 116 4.71 23.29 -10.16
C GLN A 116 5.72 23.11 -9.01
N ALA A 117 6.78 22.33 -9.23
CA ALA A 117 7.71 21.92 -8.17
C ALA A 117 8.65 23.03 -7.67
N ASN A 118 8.79 24.15 -8.39
CA ASN A 118 9.68 25.23 -7.97
C ASN A 118 9.19 25.88 -6.68
N CYS A 119 10.05 25.89 -5.66
CA CYS A 119 9.86 26.58 -4.39
C CYS A 119 11.19 27.12 -3.85
N ALA A 120 11.17 27.82 -2.72
CA ALA A 120 12.38 28.37 -2.11
C ALA A 120 13.37 27.26 -1.71
N GLU A 121 12.86 26.12 -1.26
CA GLU A 121 13.64 24.96 -0.83
C GLU A 121 14.19 24.16 -2.02
N VAL A 122 13.52 24.20 -3.18
CA VAL A 122 13.93 23.51 -4.41
C VAL A 122 13.78 24.46 -5.62
N PRO A 123 14.73 25.40 -5.82
CA PRO A 123 14.61 26.46 -6.84
C PRO A 123 14.55 25.96 -8.29
N ASP A 124 15.16 24.82 -8.57
CA ASP A 124 15.15 24.13 -9.87
C ASP A 124 14.44 22.77 -9.73
N GLY A 125 13.23 22.78 -9.17
CA GLY A 125 12.42 21.57 -8.95
C GLY A 125 11.82 21.01 -10.24
N VAL A 126 11.59 21.88 -11.23
CA VAL A 126 11.03 21.50 -12.56
C VAL A 126 11.94 20.55 -13.35
N LYS A 127 13.23 20.43 -13.01
CA LYS A 127 14.12 19.43 -13.63
C LYS A 127 13.67 17.98 -13.39
N PHE A 128 12.83 17.74 -12.37
CA PHE A 128 12.25 16.45 -12.04
C PHE A 128 10.84 16.26 -12.64
N ASP A 129 10.38 17.16 -13.53
CA ASP A 129 9.01 17.11 -14.05
C ASP A 129 8.73 15.82 -14.84
N ASN A 130 7.72 15.07 -14.38
CA ASN A 130 7.25 13.83 -14.98
C ASN A 130 6.19 14.03 -16.08
N THR A 131 5.78 15.27 -16.39
CA THR A 131 4.74 15.56 -17.40
C THR A 131 5.04 14.92 -18.76
N ALA A 132 6.26 15.08 -19.26
CA ALA A 132 6.65 14.52 -20.56
C ALA A 132 6.68 12.98 -20.52
N LEU A 133 7.17 12.40 -19.42
CA LEU A 133 7.22 10.94 -19.24
C LEU A 133 5.81 10.34 -19.22
N ILE A 134 4.87 10.94 -18.49
CA ILE A 134 3.47 10.49 -18.44
C ILE A 134 2.86 10.46 -19.84
N ARG A 135 3.03 11.54 -20.62
CA ARG A 135 2.49 11.63 -21.98
C ARG A 135 3.05 10.55 -22.89
N GLU A 136 4.36 10.33 -22.84
CA GLU A 136 5.03 9.32 -23.65
C GLU A 136 4.60 7.91 -23.23
N ILE A 137 4.52 7.62 -21.92
CA ILE A 137 4.05 6.33 -21.40
C ILE A 137 2.62 6.04 -21.89
N LEU A 138 1.70 6.99 -21.79
CA LEU A 138 0.31 6.79 -22.22
C LEU A 138 0.20 6.57 -23.73
N ALA A 139 0.97 7.30 -24.54
CA ALA A 139 1.00 7.11 -25.98
C ALA A 139 1.55 5.73 -26.35
N LEU A 140 2.64 5.30 -25.72
CA LEU A 140 3.26 4.00 -25.96
C LEU A 140 2.37 2.84 -25.52
N ARG A 141 1.64 2.97 -24.40
CA ARG A 141 0.65 1.98 -23.94
C ARG A 141 -0.52 1.83 -24.91
N GLN A 142 -1.00 2.94 -25.49
CA GLN A 142 -2.04 2.88 -26.51
C GLN A 142 -1.53 2.20 -27.79
N GLU A 143 -0.31 2.55 -28.24
CA GLU A 143 0.30 1.91 -29.42
C GLU A 143 0.58 0.42 -29.20
N GLU A 144 1.00 0.03 -28.00
CA GLU A 144 1.14 -1.36 -27.58
C GLU A 144 -0.17 -2.13 -27.72
N ALA A 145 -1.28 -1.56 -27.23
CA ALA A 145 -2.60 -2.17 -27.34
C ALA A 145 -3.01 -2.37 -28.80
N GLU A 146 -2.80 -1.34 -29.64
CA GLU A 146 -3.11 -1.41 -31.07
C GLU A 146 -2.30 -2.49 -31.80
N LEU A 147 -0.99 -2.61 -31.50
CA LEU A 147 -0.16 -3.66 -32.06
C LEU A 147 -0.64 -5.06 -31.66
N LEU A 148 -1.06 -5.23 -30.41
CA LEU A 148 -1.60 -6.49 -29.90
C LEU A 148 -3.06 -6.77 -30.34
N GLY A 149 -3.69 -5.85 -31.08
CA GLY A 149 -5.06 -6.02 -31.58
C GLY A 149 -6.16 -5.71 -30.57
N TYR A 150 -5.84 -4.94 -29.52
CA TYR A 150 -6.79 -4.48 -28.50
C TYR A 150 -7.17 -3.01 -28.72
N PRO A 151 -8.36 -2.58 -28.27
CA PRO A 151 -8.82 -1.20 -28.47
C PRO A 151 -8.05 -0.18 -27.61
N ASP A 152 -7.59 -0.60 -26.43
CA ASP A 152 -6.90 0.24 -25.45
C ASP A 152 -6.06 -0.61 -24.48
N PHE A 153 -5.21 0.08 -23.71
CA PHE A 153 -4.32 -0.57 -22.75
C PHE A 153 -5.06 -1.17 -21.55
N ALA A 154 -6.20 -0.58 -21.15
CA ALA A 154 -7.04 -1.15 -20.11
C ALA A 154 -7.49 -2.58 -20.46
N THR A 155 -7.90 -2.80 -21.71
CA THR A 155 -8.28 -4.14 -22.18
C THR A 155 -7.09 -5.10 -22.16
N VAL A 156 -5.90 -4.67 -22.61
CA VAL A 156 -4.67 -5.48 -22.52
C VAL A 156 -4.38 -5.89 -21.07
N SER A 157 -4.46 -4.92 -20.16
CA SER A 157 -4.16 -5.10 -18.74
C SER A 157 -5.11 -6.09 -18.04
N LEU A 158 -6.36 -6.19 -18.50
CA LEU A 158 -7.36 -7.09 -17.93
C LEU A 158 -7.27 -8.54 -18.44
N VAL A 159 -6.63 -8.82 -19.59
CA VAL A 159 -6.49 -10.18 -20.13
C VAL A 159 -5.94 -11.21 -19.11
N PRO A 160 -4.95 -10.87 -18.26
CA PRO A 160 -4.48 -11.78 -17.22
C PRO A 160 -5.18 -11.63 -15.84
N LYS A 161 -6.20 -10.77 -15.71
CA LYS A 161 -6.89 -10.46 -14.44
C LYS A 161 -8.24 -11.19 -14.33
N MET A 162 -8.91 -11.07 -13.19
CA MET A 162 -10.25 -11.65 -12.94
C MET A 162 -11.37 -10.82 -13.56
N ALA A 163 -11.26 -9.50 -13.58
CA ALA A 163 -12.27 -8.63 -14.18
C ALA A 163 -12.31 -8.82 -15.70
N ASP A 164 -13.51 -8.92 -16.25
CA ASP A 164 -13.76 -9.28 -17.65
C ASP A 164 -13.60 -8.09 -18.61
N SER A 165 -13.80 -6.85 -18.13
CA SER A 165 -13.79 -5.65 -18.99
C SER A 165 -13.57 -4.34 -18.22
N PRO A 166 -13.03 -3.29 -18.88
CA PRO A 166 -12.89 -1.97 -18.26
C PRO A 166 -14.24 -1.40 -17.78
N GLU A 167 -15.32 -1.66 -18.53
CA GLU A 167 -16.68 -1.22 -18.17
C GLU A 167 -17.19 -1.85 -16.88
N GLN A 168 -16.89 -3.13 -16.66
CA GLN A 168 -17.23 -3.81 -15.41
C GLN A 168 -16.52 -3.16 -14.22
N VAL A 169 -15.22 -2.86 -14.36
CA VAL A 169 -14.43 -2.20 -13.31
C VAL A 169 -14.97 -0.80 -13.03
N VAL A 170 -15.21 0.00 -14.07
CA VAL A 170 -15.76 1.36 -13.92
C VAL A 170 -17.13 1.33 -13.24
N ARG A 171 -18.00 0.39 -13.61
CA ARG A 171 -19.31 0.20 -12.96
C ARG A 171 -19.14 -0.16 -11.49
N PHE A 172 -18.30 -1.14 -11.16
CA PHE A 172 -18.01 -1.53 -9.78
C PHE A 172 -17.54 -0.34 -8.93
N LEU A 173 -16.58 0.44 -9.43
CA LEU A 173 -16.04 1.60 -8.72
C LEU A 173 -17.10 2.69 -8.51
N ARG A 174 -17.94 2.97 -9.51
CA ARG A 174 -19.03 3.95 -9.40
C ARG A 174 -20.13 3.52 -8.44
N GLU A 175 -20.49 2.24 -8.44
CA GLU A 175 -21.47 1.68 -7.50
C GLU A 175 -20.95 1.77 -6.05
N LEU A 176 -19.66 1.45 -5.84
CA LEU A 176 -19.05 1.59 -4.52
C LEU A 176 -18.94 3.05 -4.09
N ALA A 177 -18.60 3.96 -5.03
CA ALA A 177 -18.57 5.40 -4.75
C ALA A 177 -19.94 5.91 -4.31
N ALA A 178 -21.00 5.51 -5.00
CA ALA A 178 -22.37 5.89 -4.65
C ALA A 178 -22.75 5.44 -3.23
N LYS A 179 -22.32 4.24 -2.81
CA LYS A 179 -22.54 3.74 -1.44
C LYS A 179 -21.72 4.50 -0.39
N ALA A 180 -20.45 4.83 -0.69
CA ALA A 180 -19.56 5.50 0.25
C ALA A 180 -19.81 7.02 0.37
N ARG A 181 -20.40 7.64 -0.67
CA ARG A 181 -20.56 9.10 -0.75
C ARG A 181 -21.34 9.75 0.41
N PRO A 182 -22.49 9.20 0.87
CA PRO A 182 -23.20 9.76 2.02
C PRO A 182 -22.35 9.78 3.30
N TYR A 183 -21.55 8.74 3.53
CA TYR A 183 -20.66 8.67 4.69
C TYR A 183 -19.51 9.69 4.59
N ALA A 184 -18.93 9.86 3.40
CA ALA A 184 -17.89 10.86 3.18
C ALA A 184 -18.40 12.31 3.32
N GLU A 185 -19.63 12.58 2.88
CA GLU A 185 -20.28 13.88 3.08
C GLU A 185 -20.52 14.15 4.57
N GLN A 186 -20.92 13.13 5.34
CA GLN A 186 -21.05 13.23 6.79
C GLN A 186 -19.69 13.46 7.47
N ASP A 187 -18.65 12.71 7.09
CA ASP A 187 -17.29 12.89 7.62
C ASP A 187 -16.79 14.33 7.41
N LEU A 188 -17.02 14.89 6.21
CA LEU A 188 -16.66 16.27 5.89
C LEU A 188 -17.50 17.29 6.65
N ALA A 189 -18.79 17.03 6.85
CA ALA A 189 -19.67 17.89 7.64
C ALA A 189 -19.21 17.94 9.10
N ASP A 190 -18.89 16.78 9.69
CA ASP A 190 -18.36 16.65 11.05
C ASP A 190 -17.05 17.43 11.21
N MET A 191 -16.12 17.28 10.26
CA MET A 191 -14.87 18.04 10.27
C MET A 191 -15.08 19.54 10.15
N ARG A 192 -16.00 19.99 9.28
CA ARG A 192 -16.31 21.43 9.14
C ARG A 192 -16.90 22.01 10.41
N ALA A 193 -17.85 21.31 11.03
CA ALA A 193 -18.44 21.73 12.30
C ALA A 193 -17.36 21.83 13.38
N PHE A 194 -16.54 20.79 13.53
CA PHE A 194 -15.45 20.77 14.49
C PHE A 194 -14.42 21.88 14.25
N ALA A 195 -14.03 22.11 13.00
CA ALA A 195 -13.11 23.19 12.64
C ALA A 195 -13.66 24.56 13.03
N ALA A 196 -14.93 24.83 12.75
CA ALA A 196 -15.56 26.11 13.08
C ALA A 196 -15.76 26.31 14.58
N GLU A 197 -16.24 25.30 15.30
CA GLU A 197 -16.65 25.39 16.70
C GLU A 197 -15.48 25.26 17.69
N GLN A 198 -14.52 24.38 17.41
CA GLN A 198 -13.44 24.02 18.34
C GLN A 198 -12.08 24.60 17.96
N LEU A 199 -11.84 24.82 16.66
CA LEU A 199 -10.55 25.31 16.16
C LEU A 199 -10.62 26.77 15.67
N GLY A 200 -11.81 27.38 15.62
CA GLY A 200 -12.00 28.74 15.10
C GLY A 200 -11.69 28.87 13.59
N LEU A 201 -11.66 27.76 12.85
CA LEU A 201 -11.29 27.70 11.45
C LEU A 201 -12.56 27.62 10.57
N GLN A 202 -13.00 28.79 10.10
CA GLN A 202 -14.25 28.93 9.33
C GLN A 202 -14.15 28.46 7.87
N ASP A 203 -12.94 28.50 7.29
CA ASP A 203 -12.69 28.11 5.90
C ASP A 203 -11.47 27.18 5.82
N PRO A 204 -11.64 25.89 6.24
CA PRO A 204 -10.54 24.93 6.19
C PRO A 204 -10.13 24.66 4.75
N GLN A 205 -8.82 24.77 4.50
CA GLN A 205 -8.20 24.51 3.20
C GLN A 205 -7.68 23.07 3.13
N SER A 206 -7.18 22.65 1.97
CA SER A 206 -6.74 21.26 1.78
C SER A 206 -5.60 20.83 2.73
N TRP A 207 -4.78 21.77 3.20
CA TRP A 207 -3.72 21.54 4.19
C TRP A 207 -4.21 21.56 5.65
N ASP A 208 -5.50 21.81 5.87
CA ASP A 208 -6.11 21.81 7.20
C ASP A 208 -6.82 20.49 7.51
N TRP A 209 -7.31 19.74 6.51
CA TRP A 209 -8.17 18.57 6.74
C TRP A 209 -7.51 17.44 7.55
N THR A 210 -6.23 17.15 7.32
CA THR A 210 -5.50 16.14 8.11
C THR A 210 -5.39 16.54 9.58
N TYR A 211 -5.10 17.82 9.85
CA TYR A 211 -5.04 18.37 11.21
C TYR A 211 -6.43 18.37 11.87
N VAL A 212 -7.45 18.85 11.16
CA VAL A 212 -8.84 18.88 11.65
C VAL A 212 -9.34 17.47 11.95
N GLY A 213 -9.11 16.51 11.05
CA GLY A 213 -9.48 15.11 11.25
C GLY A 213 -8.82 14.51 12.49
N GLU A 214 -7.52 14.76 12.70
CA GLU A 214 -6.82 14.26 13.88
C GLU A 214 -7.33 14.89 15.18
N GLN A 215 -7.57 16.21 15.20
CA GLN A 215 -8.12 16.89 16.38
C GLN A 215 -9.56 16.42 16.68
N LEU A 216 -10.39 16.22 15.66
CA LEU A 216 -11.75 15.69 15.82
C LEU A 216 -11.71 14.25 16.34
N ARG A 217 -10.82 13.40 15.83
CA ARG A 217 -10.64 12.03 16.30
C ARG A 217 -10.29 12.00 17.78
N GLN A 218 -9.31 12.81 18.20
CA GLN A 218 -8.91 12.92 19.60
C GLN A 218 -10.07 13.37 20.50
N ALA A 219 -10.82 14.39 20.08
CA ALA A 219 -11.95 14.90 20.85
C ALA A 219 -13.11 13.89 20.95
N ARG A 220 -13.41 13.17 19.86
CA ARG A 220 -14.54 12.24 19.78
C ARG A 220 -14.30 10.92 20.52
N TYR A 221 -13.08 10.38 20.45
CA TYR A 221 -12.76 9.06 20.99
C TYR A 221 -11.87 9.08 22.24
N ALA A 222 -11.47 10.27 22.71
CA ALA A 222 -10.57 10.45 23.85
C ALA A 222 -9.29 9.59 23.73
N TYR A 223 -8.74 9.55 22.51
CA TYR A 223 -7.60 8.73 22.11
C TYR A 223 -6.77 9.47 21.05
N SER A 224 -5.45 9.55 21.25
CA SER A 224 -4.48 9.96 20.25
C SER A 224 -3.60 8.78 19.84
N GLU A 225 -3.25 8.67 18.55
CA GLU A 225 -2.21 7.72 18.10
C GLU A 225 -0.92 7.81 18.92
N GLN A 226 -0.61 8.98 19.49
CA GLN A 226 0.55 9.17 20.36
C GLN A 226 0.43 8.43 21.71
N ASP A 227 -0.79 8.14 22.18
CA ASP A 227 -1.00 7.36 23.41
C ASP A 227 -0.73 5.86 23.17
N VAL A 228 -0.92 5.40 21.93
CA VAL A 228 -0.82 3.99 21.54
C VAL A 228 0.54 3.63 20.97
N LYS A 229 1.17 4.54 20.22
CA LYS A 229 2.48 4.36 19.59
C LYS A 229 3.56 3.82 20.54
N PRO A 230 3.67 4.24 21.81
CA PRO A 230 4.65 3.69 22.76
C PRO A 230 4.52 2.19 23.03
N TYR A 231 3.35 1.59 22.77
CA TYR A 231 3.10 0.15 22.98
C TYR A 231 3.50 -0.71 21.77
N PHE A 232 3.70 -0.11 20.60
CA PHE A 232 4.03 -0.82 19.36
C PHE A 232 5.51 -0.68 19.02
N THR A 233 6.37 -1.29 19.85
CA THR A 233 7.78 -1.41 19.50
C THR A 233 7.94 -2.41 18.35
N ALA A 234 8.72 -2.05 17.31
CA ALA A 234 8.90 -2.90 16.14
C ALA A 234 9.31 -4.36 16.47
N PRO A 235 10.21 -4.63 17.44
CA PRO A 235 10.54 -5.99 17.84
C PRO A 235 9.34 -6.76 18.44
N LYS A 236 8.49 -6.12 19.22
CA LYS A 236 7.32 -6.77 19.85
C LYS A 236 6.21 -7.04 18.84
N VAL A 237 5.99 -6.11 17.92
CA VAL A 237 5.06 -6.28 16.80
C VAL A 237 5.48 -7.46 15.93
N LEU A 238 6.78 -7.53 15.58
CA LEU A 238 7.31 -8.62 14.76
C LEU A 238 7.16 -10.00 15.43
N GLN A 239 7.39 -10.08 16.75
CA GLN A 239 7.15 -11.30 17.52
C GLN A 239 5.67 -11.73 17.48
N GLY A 240 4.75 -10.76 17.64
CA GLY A 240 3.31 -11.03 17.56
C GLY A 240 2.88 -11.51 16.18
N LEU A 241 3.35 -10.85 15.12
CA LEU A 241 3.15 -11.27 13.73
C LEU A 241 3.63 -12.71 13.50
N PHE A 242 4.85 -13.04 13.94
CA PHE A 242 5.38 -14.39 13.80
C PHE A 242 4.53 -15.40 14.56
N HIS A 243 4.10 -15.10 15.79
CA HIS A 243 3.26 -16.01 16.55
C HIS A 243 1.93 -16.36 15.84
N ILE A 244 1.29 -15.37 15.22
CA ILE A 244 0.05 -15.58 14.45
C ILE A 244 0.32 -16.50 13.27
N VAL A 245 1.39 -16.23 12.52
CA VAL A 245 1.78 -16.97 11.32
C VAL A 245 2.16 -18.41 11.65
N GLU A 246 2.96 -18.61 12.69
CA GLU A 246 3.36 -19.93 13.18
C GLU A 246 2.13 -20.74 13.61
N THR A 247 1.14 -20.10 14.24
CA THR A 247 -0.10 -20.73 14.70
C THR A 247 -1.03 -21.09 13.53
N LEU A 248 -1.40 -20.11 12.70
CA LEU A 248 -2.39 -20.30 11.64
C LEU A 248 -1.87 -21.17 10.49
N PHE A 249 -0.59 -21.05 10.17
CA PHE A 249 -0.01 -21.68 8.98
C PHE A 249 0.93 -22.85 9.32
N GLU A 250 1.06 -23.19 10.61
CA GLU A 250 1.81 -24.34 11.12
C GLU A 250 3.26 -24.35 10.63
N VAL A 251 3.91 -23.19 10.72
CA VAL A 251 5.31 -22.97 10.36
C VAL A 251 6.09 -22.48 11.57
N SER A 252 7.41 -22.33 11.42
CA SER A 252 8.31 -21.76 12.40
C SER A 252 9.21 -20.74 11.73
N ILE A 253 9.28 -19.52 12.28
CA ILE A 253 10.11 -18.44 11.74
C ILE A 253 11.32 -18.26 12.64
N ARG A 254 12.52 -18.32 12.05
CA ARG A 254 13.78 -18.22 12.80
C ARG A 254 14.72 -17.22 12.12
N PRO A 255 15.54 -16.46 12.88
CA PRO A 255 16.62 -15.68 12.30
C PRO A 255 17.56 -16.56 11.46
N ASP A 256 18.08 -16.00 10.38
CA ASP A 256 19.04 -16.67 9.49
C ASP A 256 20.08 -15.65 9.00
N THR A 257 21.09 -16.10 8.25
CA THR A 257 22.18 -15.23 7.76
C THR A 257 22.28 -15.20 6.24
N ALA A 258 22.36 -14.01 5.66
CA ALA A 258 22.66 -13.77 4.24
C ALA A 258 23.41 -12.44 4.07
N PRO A 259 24.11 -12.22 2.94
CA PRO A 259 24.62 -10.89 2.59
C PRO A 259 23.47 -9.87 2.50
N VAL A 260 23.68 -8.67 3.03
CA VAL A 260 22.69 -7.58 3.04
C VAL A 260 23.28 -6.28 2.49
N TRP A 261 22.43 -5.42 1.92
CA TRP A 261 22.83 -4.12 1.36
C TRP A 261 22.84 -2.98 2.39
N HIS A 262 22.24 -3.18 3.56
CA HIS A 262 22.17 -2.17 4.61
C HIS A 262 22.13 -2.83 6.00
N PRO A 263 22.79 -2.27 7.04
CA PRO A 263 22.84 -2.86 8.37
C PRO A 263 21.48 -3.04 9.05
N GLY A 264 20.50 -2.23 8.67
CA GLY A 264 19.11 -2.33 9.17
C GLY A 264 18.29 -3.49 8.58
N VAL A 265 18.83 -4.24 7.61
CA VAL A 265 18.14 -5.36 6.98
C VAL A 265 18.28 -6.62 7.82
N GLN A 266 17.16 -7.27 8.12
CA GLN A 266 17.11 -8.54 8.84
C GLN A 266 16.83 -9.69 7.85
N PHE A 267 17.27 -10.89 8.18
CA PHE A 267 17.05 -12.09 7.35
C PHE A 267 16.50 -13.24 8.20
N PHE A 268 15.51 -13.93 7.66
CA PHE A 268 14.77 -14.97 8.35
C PHE A 268 14.52 -16.17 7.45
N ARG A 269 14.36 -17.34 8.08
CA ARG A 269 13.92 -18.57 7.43
C ARG A 269 12.61 -19.07 8.03
N ILE A 270 11.81 -19.69 7.17
CA ILE A 270 10.53 -20.32 7.51
C ILE A 270 10.68 -21.82 7.34
N GLU A 271 10.39 -22.56 8.39
CA GLU A 271 10.46 -24.01 8.44
C GLU A 271 9.08 -24.61 8.73
N ARG A 272 8.85 -25.85 8.29
CA ARG A 272 7.63 -26.62 8.61
C ARG A 272 8.02 -27.96 9.21
N ALA A 273 7.30 -28.39 10.26
CA ALA A 273 7.49 -29.70 10.85
C ALA A 273 7.16 -30.81 9.83
N THR A 274 7.96 -31.87 9.84
CA THR A 274 7.75 -33.07 9.02
C THR A 274 7.31 -34.22 9.90
N GLY A 275 6.63 -35.22 9.33
CA GLY A 275 6.07 -36.35 10.06
C GLY A 275 7.10 -37.25 10.77
N ASN A 276 8.41 -37.04 10.56
CA ASN A 276 9.49 -37.78 11.21
C ASN A 276 10.17 -37.02 12.36
N GLY A 277 9.64 -35.86 12.76
CA GLY A 277 10.19 -35.03 13.84
C GLY A 277 11.29 -34.05 13.42
N SER A 278 11.68 -34.00 12.14
CA SER A 278 12.57 -32.96 11.59
C SER A 278 11.78 -31.77 11.04
N THR A 279 12.44 -30.65 10.76
CA THR A 279 11.84 -29.52 10.04
C THR A 279 12.37 -29.41 8.62
N GLN A 280 11.54 -28.92 7.70
CA GLN A 280 11.89 -28.63 6.31
C GLN A 280 11.85 -27.13 6.07
N LEU A 281 12.89 -26.57 5.43
CA LEU A 281 12.90 -25.20 4.94
C LEU A 281 11.82 -25.03 3.85
N VAL A 282 10.89 -24.09 4.04
CA VAL A 282 9.83 -23.79 3.07
C VAL A 282 9.99 -22.45 2.39
N GLY A 283 10.69 -21.48 3.00
CA GLY A 283 10.96 -20.16 2.41
C GLY A 283 11.86 -19.31 3.28
N GLN A 284 12.35 -18.19 2.76
CA GLN A 284 13.17 -17.22 3.49
C GLN A 284 12.79 -15.79 3.09
N PHE A 285 13.11 -14.79 3.92
CA PHE A 285 12.85 -13.40 3.55
C PHE A 285 13.83 -12.42 4.19
N TYR A 286 14.04 -11.32 3.48
CA TYR A 286 14.67 -10.09 3.99
C TYR A 286 13.58 -9.15 4.50
N LEU A 287 13.83 -8.47 5.62
CA LEU A 287 12.99 -7.38 6.12
C LEU A 287 13.82 -6.10 6.20
N ASP A 288 13.42 -5.08 5.43
CA ASP A 288 14.05 -3.76 5.37
C ASP A 288 13.05 -2.67 5.84
N PRO A 289 12.94 -2.40 7.16
CA PRO A 289 11.81 -1.66 7.71
C PRO A 289 11.96 -0.13 7.71
N GLY A 290 13.20 0.40 7.83
CA GLY A 290 13.44 1.83 8.10
C GLY A 290 13.41 2.72 6.86
N ALA A 291 12.85 3.92 7.00
CA ALA A 291 12.93 4.99 6.00
C ALA A 291 14.33 5.63 5.95
N ARG A 292 14.82 5.93 4.74
CA ARG A 292 16.12 6.61 4.54
C ARG A 292 16.20 7.30 3.17
N ASN A 293 17.18 8.18 3.00
CA ASN A 293 17.50 8.79 1.71
C ASN A 293 17.93 7.72 0.70
N GLY A 294 17.57 7.92 -0.58
CA GLY A 294 17.84 6.96 -1.64
C GLY A 294 16.98 5.69 -1.60
N LYS A 295 16.09 5.53 -0.61
CA LYS A 295 15.08 4.46 -0.58
C LYS A 295 13.74 4.99 -1.08
N ARG A 296 13.13 4.26 -2.03
CA ARG A 296 11.78 4.52 -2.52
C ARG A 296 10.78 4.51 -1.35
N GLY A 297 9.85 5.47 -1.35
CA GLY A 297 8.78 5.55 -0.34
C GLY A 297 7.71 4.46 -0.51
N GLY A 298 6.79 4.38 0.44
CA GLY A 298 5.73 3.36 0.48
C GLY A 298 6.18 2.08 1.21
N ALA A 299 5.46 1.00 0.97
CA ALA A 299 5.84 -0.35 1.37
C ALA A 299 5.59 -1.30 0.19
N TRP A 300 6.34 -2.38 0.11
CA TRP A 300 6.14 -3.41 -0.91
C TRP A 300 6.82 -4.72 -0.53
N MET A 301 6.32 -5.78 -1.15
CA MET A 301 6.96 -7.09 -1.23
C MET A 301 7.51 -7.28 -2.64
N ASP A 302 8.66 -7.96 -2.74
CA ASP A 302 9.26 -8.35 -4.03
C ASP A 302 9.83 -9.76 -3.93
N ASP A 303 9.88 -10.49 -5.05
CA ASP A 303 10.49 -11.82 -5.07
C ASP A 303 11.97 -11.76 -5.44
N VAL A 304 12.81 -12.42 -4.65
CA VAL A 304 14.24 -12.60 -4.95
C VAL A 304 14.44 -13.83 -5.83
N ARG A 305 13.72 -14.90 -5.49
CA ARG A 305 13.59 -16.10 -6.30
C ARG A 305 12.29 -16.82 -5.94
N ALA A 306 11.69 -17.46 -6.94
CA ALA A 306 10.52 -18.32 -6.76
C ALA A 306 10.88 -19.73 -6.27
N ARG A 307 9.88 -20.43 -5.72
CA ARG A 307 9.96 -21.88 -5.52
C ARG A 307 9.98 -22.55 -6.89
N TRP A 308 10.90 -23.48 -7.09
CA TRP A 308 11.05 -24.14 -8.39
C TRP A 308 11.66 -25.54 -8.22
N LEU A 309 10.99 -26.57 -8.72
CA LEU A 309 11.64 -27.86 -8.91
C LEU A 309 12.45 -27.77 -10.19
N ARG A 310 13.76 -27.63 -10.04
CA ARG A 310 14.61 -27.30 -11.18
C ARG A 310 14.68 -28.49 -12.15
N PRO A 311 14.49 -28.27 -13.47
CA PRO A 311 14.48 -29.34 -14.45
C PRO A 311 15.89 -29.91 -14.73
N ASP A 312 16.95 -29.16 -14.41
CA ASP A 312 18.34 -29.54 -14.67
C ASP A 312 18.86 -30.62 -13.70
N ASN A 313 18.42 -30.60 -12.44
CA ASN A 313 18.94 -31.48 -11.40
C ASN A 313 17.87 -32.03 -10.44
N ALA A 314 16.59 -31.77 -10.71
CA ALA A 314 15.45 -32.15 -9.86
C ALA A 314 15.56 -31.67 -8.39
N SER A 315 16.37 -30.65 -8.12
CA SER A 315 16.47 -30.04 -6.80
C SER A 315 15.33 -29.04 -6.60
N LEU A 316 14.76 -29.04 -5.41
CA LEU A 316 13.78 -28.03 -5.02
C LEU A 316 14.52 -26.76 -4.57
N GLN A 317 14.36 -25.69 -5.34
CA GLN A 317 14.72 -24.34 -4.92
C GLN A 317 13.60 -23.78 -4.04
N THR A 318 13.94 -23.29 -2.85
CA THR A 318 12.99 -22.60 -1.96
C THR A 318 12.83 -21.11 -2.32
N PRO A 319 11.64 -20.53 -2.15
CA PRO A 319 11.38 -19.13 -2.44
C PRO A 319 12.09 -18.20 -1.45
N VAL A 320 12.46 -17.02 -1.91
CA VAL A 320 13.00 -15.93 -1.08
C VAL A 320 12.29 -14.62 -1.42
N ALA A 321 11.85 -13.87 -0.40
CA ALA A 321 11.15 -12.59 -0.54
C ALA A 321 11.96 -11.40 0.03
N HIS A 322 11.68 -10.20 -0.48
CA HIS A 322 11.96 -8.93 0.17
C HIS A 322 10.65 -8.39 0.77
N LEU A 323 10.70 -7.94 2.02
CA LEU A 323 9.66 -7.16 2.67
C LEU A 323 10.23 -5.79 3.01
N VAL A 324 9.71 -4.74 2.39
CA VAL A 324 10.26 -3.39 2.49
C VAL A 324 9.21 -2.43 3.02
N CYS A 325 9.55 -1.70 4.08
CA CYS A 325 8.69 -0.67 4.68
C CYS A 325 9.46 0.66 4.80
N ASN A 326 8.82 1.71 5.29
CA ASN A 326 9.44 3.03 5.49
C ASN A 326 9.06 3.63 6.86
N PHE A 327 9.25 2.84 7.92
CA PHE A 327 8.96 3.24 9.29
C PHE A 327 10.00 4.23 9.82
N ALA A 328 9.60 4.99 10.85
CA ALA A 328 10.53 5.84 11.58
C ALA A 328 11.66 5.01 12.22
N GLU A 329 12.87 5.56 12.25
CA GLU A 329 13.99 4.92 12.94
C GLU A 329 13.88 5.11 14.46
N GLY A 330 14.54 4.23 15.21
CA GLY A 330 14.63 4.35 16.67
C GLY A 330 15.47 5.57 17.06
N VAL A 331 15.04 6.27 18.11
CA VAL A 331 15.68 7.50 18.57
C VAL A 331 16.33 7.28 19.94
N GLY A 332 17.55 7.79 20.14
CA GLY A 332 18.21 7.77 21.45
C GLY A 332 18.49 6.36 22.01
N GLY A 333 18.70 5.36 21.14
CA GLY A 333 18.93 3.97 21.54
C GLY A 333 17.67 3.17 21.87
N LYS A 334 16.47 3.78 21.76
CA LYS A 334 15.18 3.08 21.87
C LYS A 334 14.85 2.35 20.56
N PRO A 335 14.05 1.25 20.61
CA PRO A 335 13.58 0.59 19.39
C PRO A 335 12.68 1.54 18.56
N PRO A 336 12.57 1.32 17.24
CA PRO A 336 11.55 1.98 16.43
C PRO A 336 10.16 1.77 17.01
N LEU A 337 9.40 2.87 17.11
CA LEU A 337 7.99 2.86 17.50
C LEU A 337 7.13 2.97 16.25
N LEU A 338 6.18 2.05 16.11
CA LEU A 338 5.28 1.97 14.98
C LEU A 338 3.96 2.66 15.32
N THR A 339 3.39 3.42 14.39
CA THR A 339 1.97 3.76 14.48
C THR A 339 1.13 2.48 14.26
N HIS A 340 -0.17 2.53 14.55
CA HIS A 340 -1.03 1.38 14.25
C HIS A 340 -1.12 1.11 12.73
N ASP A 341 -1.08 2.16 11.91
CA ASP A 341 -0.99 2.04 10.45
C ASP A 341 0.32 1.39 9.98
N ASP A 342 1.44 1.67 10.64
CA ASP A 342 2.72 0.98 10.38
C ASP A 342 2.61 -0.52 10.70
N VAL A 343 1.89 -0.88 11.77
CA VAL A 343 1.61 -2.29 12.12
C VAL A 343 0.77 -2.95 11.03
N ILE A 344 -0.32 -2.30 10.59
CA ILE A 344 -1.17 -2.77 9.48
C ILE A 344 -0.33 -2.95 8.21
N THR A 345 0.52 -1.98 7.88
CA THR A 345 1.43 -2.02 6.71
C THR A 345 2.38 -3.21 6.79
N LEU A 346 2.99 -3.49 7.96
CA LEU A 346 3.85 -4.64 8.12
C LEU A 346 3.11 -5.97 7.88
N PHE A 347 1.87 -6.07 8.38
CA PHE A 347 1.03 -7.25 8.17
C PHE A 347 0.62 -7.41 6.70
N HIS A 348 0.31 -6.30 6.02
CA HIS A 348 0.02 -6.26 4.59
C HIS A 348 1.17 -6.86 3.78
N GLU A 349 2.39 -6.34 3.95
CA GLU A 349 3.56 -6.84 3.21
C GLU A 349 3.88 -8.30 3.56
N PHE A 350 3.71 -8.67 4.83
CA PHE A 350 3.92 -10.04 5.25
C PHE A 350 2.91 -11.00 4.61
N GLY A 351 1.66 -10.56 4.35
CA GLY A 351 0.66 -11.34 3.61
C GLY A 351 1.08 -11.65 2.17
N HIS A 352 1.64 -10.68 1.43
CA HIS A 352 2.28 -10.95 0.13
C HIS A 352 3.45 -11.92 0.27
N GLY A 353 4.30 -11.70 1.28
CA GLY A 353 5.42 -12.57 1.59
C GLY A 353 5.00 -14.02 1.82
N LEU A 354 3.91 -14.24 2.57
CA LEU A 354 3.34 -15.55 2.84
C LEU A 354 2.83 -16.23 1.56
N HIS A 355 2.16 -15.50 0.68
CA HIS A 355 1.66 -16.04 -0.57
C HIS A 355 2.81 -16.54 -1.46
N HIS A 356 3.91 -15.79 -1.50
CA HIS A 356 5.13 -16.22 -2.19
C HIS A 356 5.83 -17.40 -1.51
N MET A 357 6.06 -17.30 -0.20
CA MET A 357 6.94 -18.21 0.53
C MET A 357 6.31 -19.54 0.88
N LEU A 358 4.98 -19.61 1.05
CA LEU A 358 4.29 -20.84 1.45
C LEU A 358 3.79 -21.69 0.29
N THR A 359 3.93 -21.22 -0.96
CA THR A 359 3.53 -21.93 -2.17
C THR A 359 4.05 -23.37 -2.19
N GLN A 360 3.22 -24.31 -2.65
CA GLN A 360 3.62 -25.70 -2.93
C GLN A 360 3.79 -25.97 -4.42
N VAL A 361 3.61 -24.94 -5.25
CA VAL A 361 3.75 -25.05 -6.70
C VAL A 361 5.22 -25.06 -7.07
N ASN A 362 5.61 -26.13 -7.77
CA ASN A 362 6.99 -26.37 -8.17
C ASN A 362 7.29 -25.82 -9.58
N GLU A 363 6.28 -25.40 -10.34
CA GLU A 363 6.44 -24.80 -11.66
C GLU A 363 6.64 -23.29 -11.52
N ARG A 364 7.77 -22.77 -12.05
CA ARG A 364 8.25 -21.41 -11.79
C ARG A 364 7.21 -20.36 -12.20
N ASP A 365 6.62 -20.52 -13.38
CA ASP A 365 5.73 -19.52 -13.99
C ASP A 365 4.38 -19.34 -13.26
N VAL A 366 4.08 -20.23 -12.30
CA VAL A 366 2.83 -20.21 -11.53
C VAL A 366 3.07 -20.41 -10.03
N SER A 367 4.32 -20.21 -9.58
CA SER A 367 4.71 -20.39 -8.18
C SER A 367 4.68 -19.10 -7.39
N GLY A 368 4.27 -19.20 -6.12
CA GLY A 368 4.12 -18.04 -5.26
C GLY A 368 3.04 -17.11 -5.81
N ILE A 369 3.38 -15.84 -5.97
CA ILE A 369 2.50 -14.83 -6.58
C ILE A 369 2.52 -14.86 -8.12
N SER A 370 3.44 -15.60 -8.75
CA SER A 370 3.51 -15.69 -10.20
C SER A 370 2.26 -16.35 -10.78
N GLY A 371 1.70 -15.76 -11.84
CA GLY A 371 0.53 -16.28 -12.53
C GLY A 371 -0.80 -16.12 -11.78
N VAL A 372 -0.80 -15.54 -10.57
CA VAL A 372 -2.01 -15.10 -9.87
C VAL A 372 -2.58 -13.88 -10.58
N GLU A 373 -3.90 -13.83 -10.76
CA GLU A 373 -4.58 -12.66 -11.32
C GLU A 373 -4.33 -11.42 -10.44
N TRP A 374 -3.94 -10.30 -11.06
CA TRP A 374 -3.44 -9.12 -10.32
C TRP A 374 -4.48 -8.47 -9.40
N ASP A 375 -5.77 -8.57 -9.73
CA ASP A 375 -6.90 -8.15 -8.89
C ASP A 375 -7.28 -9.14 -7.78
N ALA A 376 -6.50 -10.22 -7.60
CA ALA A 376 -6.51 -11.07 -6.43
C ALA A 376 -5.19 -11.07 -5.63
N VAL A 377 -4.12 -10.45 -6.15
CA VAL A 377 -2.79 -10.51 -5.49
C VAL A 377 -2.79 -9.84 -4.11
N GLU A 378 -3.69 -8.88 -3.92
CA GLU A 378 -3.91 -8.12 -2.68
C GLU A 378 -4.78 -8.88 -1.66
N LEU A 379 -5.35 -10.04 -2.00
CA LEU A 379 -6.17 -10.83 -1.07
C LEU A 379 -5.36 -11.24 0.17
N PRO A 380 -4.17 -11.86 0.07
CA PRO A 380 -3.41 -12.28 1.24
C PRO A 380 -2.82 -11.14 2.07
N SER A 381 -2.45 -10.02 1.44
CA SER A 381 -1.93 -8.85 2.12
C SER A 381 -3.01 -8.22 2.99
N GLN A 382 -4.14 -7.82 2.38
CA GLN A 382 -5.26 -7.20 3.10
C GLN A 382 -5.93 -8.15 4.10
N PHE A 383 -5.90 -9.46 3.85
CA PHE A 383 -6.39 -10.45 4.80
C PHE A 383 -5.65 -10.36 6.14
N MET A 384 -4.32 -10.24 6.11
CA MET A 384 -3.49 -10.19 7.33
C MET A 384 -3.75 -8.93 8.16
N GLU A 385 -4.13 -7.81 7.54
CA GLU A 385 -4.42 -6.54 8.23
C GLU A 385 -5.50 -6.68 9.30
N ASN A 386 -6.50 -7.55 9.08
CA ASN A 386 -7.63 -7.73 9.98
C ASN A 386 -7.22 -8.21 11.38
N PHE A 387 -6.14 -9.00 11.50
CA PHE A 387 -5.62 -9.45 12.80
C PHE A 387 -5.10 -8.31 13.68
N CYS A 388 -4.82 -7.14 13.09
CA CYS A 388 -4.42 -5.93 13.83
C CYS A 388 -5.58 -5.29 14.60
N TRP A 389 -6.80 -5.82 14.47
CA TRP A 389 -8.01 -5.32 15.15
C TRP A 389 -8.62 -6.33 16.12
N GLU A 390 -7.96 -7.46 16.39
CA GLU A 390 -8.45 -8.49 17.30
C GLU A 390 -7.78 -8.38 18.67
N TRP A 391 -8.54 -8.18 19.74
CA TRP A 391 -7.96 -8.02 21.08
C TRP A 391 -7.06 -9.19 21.49
N ASP A 392 -7.53 -10.41 21.25
CA ASP A 392 -6.80 -11.62 21.63
C ASP A 392 -5.53 -11.84 20.84
N VAL A 393 -5.33 -11.07 19.77
CA VAL A 393 -4.12 -11.06 18.95
C VAL A 393 -3.25 -9.86 19.33
N LEU A 394 -3.84 -8.66 19.34
CA LEU A 394 -3.16 -7.38 19.53
C LEU A 394 -2.50 -7.25 20.92
N LYS A 395 -3.14 -7.79 21.97
CA LYS A 395 -2.55 -7.75 23.33
C LYS A 395 -1.18 -8.46 23.43
N HIS A 396 -0.90 -9.41 22.55
CA HIS A 396 0.36 -10.16 22.54
C HIS A 396 1.46 -9.51 21.70
N MET A 397 1.11 -8.54 20.85
CA MET A 397 2.05 -7.77 20.02
C MET A 397 2.38 -6.38 20.59
N THR A 398 1.96 -6.10 21.82
CA THR A 398 2.17 -4.80 22.49
C THR A 398 3.04 -4.93 23.74
N ALA A 399 3.85 -3.91 23.99
CA ALA A 399 4.61 -3.68 25.22
C ALA A 399 5.07 -2.22 25.24
N HIS A 400 4.71 -1.47 26.27
CA HIS A 400 5.10 -0.07 26.42
C HIS A 400 6.63 0.06 26.47
N VAL A 401 7.19 0.97 25.67
CA VAL A 401 8.63 1.12 25.48
C VAL A 401 9.41 1.35 26.77
N ASP A 402 8.82 2.04 27.76
CA ASP A 402 9.48 2.35 29.02
C ASP A 402 9.14 1.38 30.17
N THR A 403 7.95 0.78 30.18
CA THR A 403 7.45 -0.01 31.34
C THR A 403 7.34 -1.51 31.04
N GLY A 404 7.25 -1.89 29.77
CA GLY A 404 7.02 -3.28 29.35
C GLY A 404 5.56 -3.76 29.48
N GLU A 405 4.67 -2.94 30.03
CA GLU A 405 3.25 -3.29 30.22
C GLU A 405 2.53 -3.43 28.86
N PRO A 406 1.58 -4.38 28.71
CA PRO A 406 0.80 -4.51 27.49
C PRO A 406 -0.16 -3.33 27.30
N LEU A 407 -0.68 -3.19 26.08
CA LEU A 407 -1.68 -2.16 25.78
C LEU A 407 -2.92 -2.35 26.69
N PRO A 408 -3.36 -1.31 27.43
CA PRO A 408 -4.57 -1.40 28.25
C PRO A 408 -5.80 -1.69 27.39
N ARG A 409 -6.69 -2.56 27.90
CA ARG A 409 -7.94 -2.92 27.19
C ARG A 409 -8.79 -1.70 26.85
N GLU A 410 -8.90 -0.75 27.78
CA GLU A 410 -9.66 0.48 27.57
C GLU A 410 -9.12 1.29 26.38
N LEU A 411 -7.80 1.34 26.20
CA LEU A 411 -7.17 2.07 25.11
C LEU A 411 -7.43 1.35 23.76
N PHE A 412 -7.37 0.02 23.76
CA PHE A 412 -7.78 -0.78 22.60
C PHE A 412 -9.26 -0.57 22.24
N ASP A 413 -10.17 -0.55 23.22
CA ASP A 413 -11.59 -0.35 22.94
C ASP A 413 -11.85 1.04 22.32
N LYS A 414 -11.08 2.07 22.69
CA LYS A 414 -11.11 3.39 22.04
C LYS A 414 -10.58 3.35 20.60
N MET A 415 -9.48 2.63 20.35
CA MET A 415 -8.99 2.41 18.98
C MET A 415 -10.05 1.72 18.12
N LEU A 416 -10.69 0.68 18.65
CA LEU A 416 -11.72 -0.08 17.95
C LEU A 416 -12.96 0.78 17.66
N ALA A 417 -13.37 1.63 18.60
CA ALA A 417 -14.45 2.61 18.38
C ALA A 417 -14.12 3.62 17.27
N ALA A 418 -12.83 3.94 17.09
CA ALA A 418 -12.33 4.82 16.04
C ALA A 418 -11.98 4.10 14.73
N LYS A 419 -12.06 2.76 14.65
CA LYS A 419 -11.63 1.96 13.49
C LYS A 419 -12.23 2.46 12.17
N ASN A 420 -13.51 2.82 12.19
CA ASN A 420 -14.25 3.26 11.00
C ASN A 420 -14.35 4.79 10.88
N TYR A 421 -13.56 5.53 11.67
CA TYR A 421 -13.52 6.97 11.58
C TYR A 421 -13.04 7.40 10.19
N GLN A 422 -13.86 8.17 9.48
CA GLN A 422 -13.57 8.67 8.13
C GLN A 422 -13.45 7.61 7.02
N SER A 423 -13.97 6.40 7.23
CA SER A 423 -14.00 5.34 6.21
C SER A 423 -14.64 5.81 4.90
N GLY A 424 -15.63 6.71 4.95
CA GLY A 424 -16.27 7.27 3.76
C GLY A 424 -15.29 8.09 2.92
N LEU A 425 -14.61 9.05 3.53
CA LEU A 425 -13.59 9.87 2.85
C LEU A 425 -12.44 9.02 2.30
N GLN A 426 -11.91 8.10 3.10
CA GLN A 426 -10.82 7.22 2.68
C GLN A 426 -11.22 6.31 1.50
N THR A 427 -12.44 5.78 1.54
CA THR A 427 -12.98 4.94 0.46
C THR A 427 -13.13 5.73 -0.85
N LEU A 428 -13.74 6.92 -0.81
CA LEU A 428 -13.84 7.77 -1.99
C LEU A 428 -12.46 8.15 -2.54
N ARG A 429 -11.48 8.38 -1.67
CA ARG A 429 -10.11 8.69 -2.09
C ARG A 429 -9.47 7.53 -2.88
N GLN A 430 -9.61 6.30 -2.39
CA GLN A 430 -9.13 5.11 -3.12
C GLN A 430 -9.87 4.91 -4.44
N ILE A 431 -11.17 5.20 -4.48
CA ILE A 431 -11.96 5.10 -5.71
C ILE A 431 -11.58 6.18 -6.73
N GLU A 432 -11.27 7.41 -6.29
CA GLU A 432 -10.75 8.47 -7.17
C GLU A 432 -9.51 7.96 -7.92
N PHE A 433 -8.55 7.35 -7.21
CA PHE A 433 -7.35 6.79 -7.81
C PHE A 433 -7.64 5.66 -8.80
N ALA A 434 -8.47 4.70 -8.40
CA ALA A 434 -8.79 3.53 -9.22
C ALA A 434 -9.57 3.91 -10.49
N LEU A 435 -10.55 4.82 -10.35
CA LEU A 435 -11.37 5.27 -11.46
C LEU A 435 -10.56 6.14 -12.42
N TYR A 436 -9.70 7.02 -11.89
CA TYR A 436 -8.75 7.79 -12.69
C TYR A 436 -7.85 6.88 -13.52
N ASP A 437 -7.18 5.91 -12.90
CA ASP A 437 -6.29 4.97 -13.59
C ASP A 437 -7.01 4.18 -14.70
N MET A 438 -8.18 3.59 -14.40
CA MET A 438 -8.89 2.79 -15.38
C MET A 438 -9.35 3.63 -16.58
N LEU A 439 -9.91 4.83 -16.34
CA LEU A 439 -10.34 5.73 -17.41
C LEU A 439 -9.16 6.30 -18.20
N LEU A 440 -8.01 6.50 -17.57
CA LEU A 440 -6.80 7.03 -18.20
C LEU A 440 -6.26 6.09 -19.29
N HIS A 441 -6.42 4.79 -19.10
CA HIS A 441 -5.98 3.75 -20.02
C HIS A 441 -7.09 3.21 -20.93
N SER A 442 -8.28 3.80 -20.88
CA SER A 442 -9.43 3.41 -21.70
C SER A 442 -9.48 4.22 -23.00
N GLN A 443 -10.11 3.66 -24.04
CA GLN A 443 -10.21 4.27 -25.37
C GLN A 443 -10.85 5.66 -25.36
N ASN A 444 -11.76 5.90 -24.41
CA ASN A 444 -12.52 7.14 -24.26
C ASN A 444 -11.82 8.21 -23.39
N ALA A 445 -10.56 8.02 -23.02
CA ALA A 445 -9.80 9.04 -22.28
C ALA A 445 -9.83 10.38 -23.04
N PRO A 446 -10.14 11.51 -22.37
CA PRO A 446 -10.21 12.81 -23.03
C PRO A 446 -8.85 13.18 -23.62
N LYS A 447 -8.86 13.82 -24.80
CA LYS A 447 -7.66 14.22 -25.52
C LYS A 447 -7.60 15.74 -25.68
N ASN A 448 -6.38 16.29 -25.66
CA ASN A 448 -6.07 17.67 -26.01
C ASN A 448 -4.98 17.71 -27.09
N ALA A 449 -4.37 18.88 -27.33
CA ALA A 449 -3.35 19.04 -28.37
C ALA A 449 -2.09 18.18 -28.15
N ASP A 450 -1.84 17.74 -26.90
CA ASP A 450 -0.64 16.99 -26.50
C ASP A 450 -0.92 15.49 -26.27
N GLY A 451 -2.08 14.97 -26.68
CA GLY A 451 -2.49 13.58 -26.47
C GLY A 451 -3.55 13.45 -25.37
N VAL A 452 -3.42 12.44 -24.50
CA VAL A 452 -4.37 12.23 -23.38
C VAL A 452 -4.28 13.40 -22.39
N ASP A 453 -5.42 14.02 -22.10
CA ASP A 453 -5.56 15.09 -21.11
C ASP A 453 -5.63 14.51 -19.70
N PHE A 454 -4.49 13.99 -19.23
CA PHE A 454 -4.42 13.27 -17.96
C PHE A 454 -4.76 14.14 -16.73
N MET A 455 -4.52 15.45 -16.78
CA MET A 455 -4.92 16.36 -15.69
C MET A 455 -6.38 16.78 -15.79
N GLY A 456 -6.90 17.03 -17.01
CA GLY A 456 -8.33 17.29 -17.22
C GLY A 456 -9.19 16.10 -16.80
N LEU A 457 -8.77 14.87 -17.13
CA LEU A 457 -9.42 13.65 -16.68
C LEU A 457 -9.42 13.53 -15.15
N LEU A 458 -8.28 13.80 -14.49
CA LEU A 458 -8.20 13.79 -13.03
C LEU A 458 -9.22 14.74 -12.40
N GLN A 459 -9.38 15.94 -12.98
CA GLN A 459 -10.39 16.89 -12.51
C GLN A 459 -11.82 16.40 -12.78
N GLN A 460 -12.09 15.77 -13.93
CA GLN A 460 -13.40 15.17 -14.22
C GLN A 460 -13.76 14.09 -13.19
N VAL A 461 -12.83 13.18 -12.89
CA VAL A 461 -13.03 12.14 -11.87
C VAL A 461 -13.25 12.75 -10.49
N ARG A 462 -12.46 13.76 -10.09
CA ARG A 462 -12.67 14.48 -8.82
C ARG A 462 -14.03 15.15 -8.74
N ASN A 463 -14.52 15.74 -9.82
CA ASN A 463 -15.86 16.34 -9.85
C ASN A 463 -16.96 15.27 -9.73
N GLU A 464 -16.69 14.05 -10.19
CA GLU A 464 -17.63 12.92 -10.11
C GLU A 464 -17.69 12.33 -8.70
N VAL A 465 -16.54 12.03 -8.09
CA VAL A 465 -16.48 11.22 -6.87
C VAL A 465 -15.98 11.93 -5.62
N ALA A 466 -15.16 12.98 -5.72
CA ALA A 466 -14.50 13.56 -4.54
C ALA A 466 -15.38 14.63 -3.86
N VAL A 467 -15.46 14.57 -2.52
CA VAL A 467 -16.15 15.58 -1.70
C VAL A 467 -15.22 16.71 -1.22
N ILE A 468 -13.90 16.49 -1.28
CA ILE A 468 -12.86 17.49 -1.03
C ILE A 468 -12.11 17.73 -2.34
N GLN A 469 -12.08 18.99 -2.79
CA GLN A 469 -11.38 19.37 -4.01
C GLN A 469 -9.98 19.89 -3.66
N PRO A 470 -8.89 19.26 -4.16
CA PRO A 470 -7.54 19.77 -4.00
C PRO A 470 -7.33 21.08 -4.78
N PRO A 471 -6.33 21.89 -4.43
CA PRO A 471 -6.02 23.12 -5.15
C PRO A 471 -5.59 22.82 -6.59
N ALA A 472 -5.82 23.75 -7.53
CA ALA A 472 -5.48 23.57 -8.95
C ALA A 472 -3.98 23.32 -9.24
N TYR A 473 -3.10 23.69 -8.31
CA TYR A 473 -1.67 23.40 -8.40
C TYR A 473 -1.32 21.94 -8.04
N ASN A 474 -2.24 21.14 -7.52
CA ASN A 474 -1.97 19.76 -7.13
C ASN A 474 -1.61 18.91 -8.36
N ARG A 475 -0.57 18.07 -8.22
CA ARG A 475 0.05 17.25 -9.27
C ARG A 475 0.16 15.79 -8.84
N MET A 476 -0.92 15.26 -8.28
CA MET A 476 -0.96 13.87 -7.78
C MET A 476 -0.44 12.85 -8.80
N ALA A 477 -0.86 12.97 -10.07
CA ALA A 477 -0.46 12.06 -11.16
C ALA A 477 1.07 11.95 -11.33
N HIS A 478 1.81 13.05 -11.10
CA HIS A 478 3.27 13.14 -11.27
C HIS A 478 4.08 12.29 -10.28
N THR A 479 3.44 11.80 -9.22
CA THR A 479 4.05 10.88 -8.25
C THR A 479 3.24 9.59 -8.08
N PHE A 480 2.32 9.30 -9.02
CA PHE A 480 1.47 8.12 -8.97
C PHE A 480 2.20 6.86 -9.46
N SER A 481 3.26 6.49 -8.72
CA SER A 481 4.20 5.43 -9.09
C SER A 481 3.55 4.05 -9.26
N HIS A 482 2.43 3.77 -8.60
CA HIS A 482 1.69 2.52 -8.81
C HIS A 482 1.35 2.28 -10.28
N VAL A 483 0.99 3.34 -11.00
CA VAL A 483 0.52 3.28 -12.40
C VAL A 483 1.63 3.57 -13.41
N PHE A 484 2.54 4.50 -13.11
CA PHE A 484 3.57 4.91 -14.09
C PHE A 484 4.93 4.27 -13.86
N ALA A 485 5.17 3.64 -12.72
CA ALA A 485 6.45 3.03 -12.36
C ALA A 485 6.28 1.72 -11.54
N GLY A 486 5.12 1.08 -11.67
CA GLY A 486 4.69 -0.08 -10.91
C GLY A 486 3.71 -0.93 -11.71
N GLY A 487 3.25 -2.03 -11.12
CA GLY A 487 2.42 -3.04 -11.81
C GLY A 487 0.93 -2.72 -11.93
N TYR A 488 0.46 -1.54 -11.51
CA TYR A 488 -0.97 -1.24 -11.37
C TYR A 488 -1.55 -0.37 -12.50
N ALA A 489 -0.88 -0.27 -13.64
CA ALA A 489 -1.43 0.43 -14.81
C ALA A 489 -2.72 -0.24 -15.30
N ALA A 490 -3.83 0.51 -15.32
CA ALA A 490 -5.19 -0.04 -15.49
C ALA A 490 -5.47 -1.22 -14.54
N GLY A 491 -5.03 -1.05 -13.29
CA GLY A 491 -4.99 -2.10 -12.28
C GLY A 491 -5.07 -1.57 -10.85
N TYR A 492 -5.12 -0.26 -10.61
CA TYR A 492 -5.20 0.26 -9.24
C TYR A 492 -6.53 -0.13 -8.54
N TYR A 493 -7.57 -0.46 -9.32
CA TYR A 493 -8.82 -1.03 -8.79
C TYR A 493 -8.61 -2.35 -8.05
N SER A 494 -7.52 -3.08 -8.31
CA SER A 494 -7.16 -4.34 -7.67
C SER A 494 -7.19 -4.26 -6.15
N TYR A 495 -6.81 -3.11 -5.56
CA TYR A 495 -6.92 -2.90 -4.11
C TYR A 495 -8.35 -3.05 -3.60
N LYS A 496 -9.33 -2.38 -4.22
CA LYS A 496 -10.74 -2.43 -3.78
C LYS A 496 -11.42 -3.74 -4.19
N TRP A 497 -11.01 -4.32 -5.33
CA TRP A 497 -11.51 -5.61 -5.79
C TRP A 497 -11.10 -6.74 -4.85
N ALA A 498 -9.81 -6.78 -4.49
CA ALA A 498 -9.30 -7.74 -3.53
C ALA A 498 -9.77 -7.47 -2.10
N GLU A 499 -10.09 -6.23 -1.72
CA GLU A 499 -10.63 -5.93 -0.38
C GLU A 499 -11.96 -6.64 -0.14
N VAL A 500 -12.78 -6.81 -1.19
CA VAL A 500 -13.99 -7.64 -1.14
C VAL A 500 -13.63 -9.10 -0.84
N LEU A 501 -12.62 -9.64 -1.53
CA LEU A 501 -12.16 -11.00 -1.31
C LEU A 501 -11.58 -11.17 0.11
N SER A 502 -10.76 -10.23 0.58
CA SER A 502 -10.05 -10.35 1.85
C SER A 502 -10.97 -10.19 3.04
N ALA A 503 -11.90 -9.23 3.02
CA ALA A 503 -12.92 -9.07 4.04
C ALA A 503 -13.79 -10.33 4.19
N ASP A 504 -14.21 -10.91 3.07
CA ASP A 504 -15.05 -12.13 3.09
C ASP A 504 -14.25 -13.40 3.41
N ALA A 505 -12.98 -13.46 3.05
CA ALA A 505 -12.09 -14.51 3.52
C ALA A 505 -11.90 -14.43 5.04
N TYR A 506 -11.71 -13.22 5.58
CA TYR A 506 -11.61 -13.00 7.02
C TYR A 506 -12.91 -13.32 7.76
N ALA A 507 -14.07 -13.10 7.14
CA ALA A 507 -15.36 -13.49 7.70
C ALA A 507 -15.46 -14.99 8.02
N ALA A 508 -14.73 -15.87 7.32
CA ALA A 508 -14.66 -17.29 7.69
C ALA A 508 -13.97 -17.51 9.05
N PHE A 509 -12.99 -16.68 9.41
CA PHE A 509 -12.35 -16.71 10.73
C PHE A 509 -13.26 -16.11 11.81
N GLU A 510 -14.01 -15.05 11.49
CA GLU A 510 -15.04 -14.51 12.39
C GLU A 510 -16.14 -15.57 12.68
N GLU A 511 -16.59 -16.30 11.67
CA GLU A 511 -17.55 -17.41 11.81
C GLU A 511 -17.00 -18.53 12.70
N ALA A 512 -15.74 -18.93 12.50
CA ALA A 512 -15.08 -19.94 13.35
C ALA A 512 -14.96 -19.45 14.80
N ALA A 513 -14.61 -18.17 15.00
CA ALA A 513 -14.45 -17.56 16.32
C ALA A 513 -15.73 -17.58 17.16
N GLN A 514 -16.92 -17.56 16.54
CA GLN A 514 -18.20 -17.71 17.27
C GLN A 514 -18.30 -19.04 18.03
N THR A 515 -17.57 -20.07 17.60
CA THR A 515 -17.53 -21.38 18.26
C THR A 515 -16.22 -21.64 19.02
N ALA A 516 -15.08 -21.22 18.46
CA ALA A 516 -13.76 -21.45 19.03
C ALA A 516 -13.35 -20.40 20.08
N GLY A 517 -14.02 -19.24 20.12
CA GLY A 517 -13.69 -18.12 21.00
C GLY A 517 -12.49 -17.29 20.56
N THR A 518 -11.91 -17.56 19.39
CA THR A 518 -10.76 -16.82 18.84
C THR A 518 -10.74 -16.89 17.32
N THR A 519 -10.23 -15.85 16.67
CA THR A 519 -9.94 -15.83 15.23
C THR A 519 -8.66 -16.60 14.88
N LEU A 520 -7.87 -17.04 15.87
CA LEU A 520 -6.70 -17.90 15.65
C LEU A 520 -7.07 -19.38 15.52
N ASP A 521 -8.09 -19.68 14.70
CA ASP A 521 -8.52 -21.06 14.44
C ASP A 521 -7.59 -21.78 13.46
N VAL A 522 -6.86 -22.78 13.96
CA VAL A 522 -5.87 -23.55 13.19
C VAL A 522 -6.50 -24.30 12.01
N ALA A 523 -7.74 -24.79 12.16
CA ALA A 523 -8.40 -25.53 11.08
C ALA A 523 -8.73 -24.62 9.89
N THR A 524 -9.24 -23.42 10.17
CA THR A 524 -9.51 -22.37 9.17
C THR A 524 -8.22 -21.82 8.58
N GLY A 525 -7.19 -21.59 9.41
CA GLY A 525 -5.84 -21.21 8.97
C GLY A 525 -5.22 -22.22 7.99
N ARG A 526 -5.33 -23.53 8.29
CA ARG A 526 -4.87 -24.60 7.41
C ARG A 526 -5.62 -24.63 6.07
N ARG A 527 -6.95 -24.43 6.10
CA ARG A 527 -7.75 -24.32 4.87
C ARG A 527 -7.32 -23.11 4.03
N TYR A 528 -7.12 -21.95 4.66
CA TYR A 528 -6.65 -20.75 3.98
C TYR A 528 -5.27 -20.98 3.35
N ARG A 529 -4.34 -21.56 4.12
CA ARG A 529 -3.01 -21.94 3.64
C ARG A 529 -3.08 -22.82 2.39
N GLN A 530 -3.85 -23.91 2.45
CA GLN A 530 -3.93 -24.88 1.35
C GLN A 530 -4.67 -24.35 0.12
N ALA A 531 -5.73 -23.55 0.34
CA ALA A 531 -6.58 -23.07 -0.74
C ALA A 531 -6.05 -21.80 -1.41
N ILE A 532 -5.39 -20.91 -0.65
CA ILE A 532 -4.90 -19.63 -1.16
C ILE A 532 -3.38 -19.66 -1.27
N LEU A 533 -2.67 -19.72 -0.14
CA LEU A 533 -1.22 -19.49 -0.08
C LEU A 533 -0.39 -20.57 -0.80
N GLU A 534 -0.81 -21.84 -0.72
CA GLU A 534 -0.10 -22.97 -1.31
C GLU A 534 -0.35 -23.13 -2.82
N ALA A 535 -1.46 -22.57 -3.31
CA ALA A 535 -1.95 -22.80 -4.67
C ALA A 535 -1.28 -21.91 -5.72
N GLY A 536 -0.81 -20.72 -5.35
CA GLY A 536 -0.24 -19.73 -6.28
C GLY A 536 -1.08 -19.54 -7.55
N GLY A 537 -0.43 -19.30 -8.68
CA GLY A 537 -1.09 -19.17 -9.99
C GLY A 537 -1.50 -20.50 -10.65
N SER A 538 -1.44 -21.64 -9.93
CA SER A 538 -1.76 -22.96 -10.49
C SER A 538 -3.27 -23.23 -10.58
N ARG A 539 -4.07 -22.46 -9.85
CA ARG A 539 -5.54 -22.50 -9.85
C ARG A 539 -6.07 -21.06 -9.92
N PRO A 540 -7.08 -20.76 -10.76
CA PRO A 540 -7.66 -19.41 -10.85
C PRO A 540 -8.06 -18.86 -9.48
N ALA A 541 -7.84 -17.58 -9.23
CA ALA A 541 -8.09 -16.96 -7.93
C ALA A 541 -9.53 -17.17 -7.43
N MET A 542 -10.54 -17.05 -8.30
CA MET A 542 -11.95 -17.31 -7.94
C MET A 542 -12.17 -18.77 -7.49
N GLU A 543 -11.52 -19.74 -8.14
CA GLU A 543 -11.63 -21.16 -7.76
C GLU A 543 -10.91 -21.43 -6.44
N SER A 544 -9.74 -20.81 -6.22
CA SER A 544 -9.02 -20.84 -4.94
C SER A 544 -9.85 -20.23 -3.81
N PHE A 545 -10.51 -19.10 -4.07
CA PHE A 545 -11.44 -18.48 -3.13
C PHE A 545 -12.62 -19.40 -2.82
N LYS A 546 -13.28 -19.98 -3.84
CA LYS A 546 -14.38 -20.94 -3.64
C LYS A 546 -13.93 -22.18 -2.87
N ALA A 547 -12.74 -22.70 -3.15
CA ALA A 547 -12.17 -23.84 -2.42
C ALA A 547 -11.95 -23.52 -0.94
N PHE A 548 -11.57 -22.28 -0.62
CA PHE A 548 -11.48 -21.80 0.75
C PHE A 548 -12.87 -21.57 1.36
N ARG A 549 -13.68 -20.72 0.74
CA ARG A 549 -14.90 -20.14 1.32
C ARG A 549 -16.14 -21.03 1.21
N GLY A 550 -16.16 -21.92 0.23
CA GLY A 550 -17.32 -22.76 -0.14
C GLY A 550 -18.36 -22.05 -1.01
N ARG A 551 -18.14 -20.77 -1.36
CA ARG A 551 -19.04 -19.93 -2.16
C ARG A 551 -18.27 -18.80 -2.85
N GLU A 552 -18.96 -18.05 -3.71
CA GLU A 552 -18.48 -16.79 -4.30
C GLU A 552 -18.36 -15.68 -3.23
N PRO A 553 -17.50 -14.67 -3.47
CA PRO A 553 -17.32 -13.55 -2.56
C PRO A 553 -18.57 -12.67 -2.46
N SER A 554 -18.84 -12.12 -1.28
CA SER A 554 -19.87 -11.09 -1.04
C SER A 554 -19.25 -9.79 -0.54
N ILE A 555 -19.83 -8.66 -0.94
CA ILE A 555 -19.43 -7.32 -0.51
C ILE A 555 -19.86 -6.99 0.93
N ASP A 556 -20.77 -7.77 1.51
CA ASP A 556 -21.37 -7.44 2.82
C ASP A 556 -20.32 -7.39 3.95
N ALA A 557 -19.31 -8.26 3.89
CA ALA A 557 -18.21 -8.27 4.84
C ALA A 557 -17.42 -6.96 4.78
N LEU A 558 -17.09 -6.50 3.56
CA LEU A 558 -16.39 -5.23 3.33
C LEU A 558 -17.18 -4.04 3.90
N LEU A 559 -18.47 -3.94 3.57
CA LEU A 559 -19.32 -2.85 4.06
C LEU A 559 -19.42 -2.85 5.59
N ARG A 560 -19.57 -4.03 6.21
CA ARG A 560 -19.60 -4.17 7.68
C ARG A 560 -18.26 -3.78 8.31
N HIS A 561 -17.15 -4.25 7.74
CA HIS A 561 -15.80 -3.97 8.24
C HIS A 561 -15.42 -2.50 8.13
N GLN A 562 -16.01 -1.76 7.17
CA GLN A 562 -15.81 -0.31 7.00
C GLN A 562 -16.88 0.55 7.70
N GLY A 563 -17.87 -0.04 8.39
CA GLY A 563 -18.93 0.70 9.08
C GLY A 563 -19.99 1.31 8.16
N MET A 564 -20.16 0.75 6.96
CA MET A 564 -21.09 1.20 5.90
C MET A 564 -22.13 0.13 5.53
N ALA A 565 -22.46 -0.78 6.45
CA ALA A 565 -23.45 -1.85 6.26
C ALA A 565 -24.89 -1.43 6.57
#